data_AF-A0A0D0A0I0-F1
#
_entry.id   AF-A0A0D0A0I0-F1
#
_cell.length_a   1.000
_cell.length_b   1.000
_cell.length_c   1.000
_cell.angle_alpha   90.00
_cell.angle_beta   90.00
_cell.angle_gamma   90.00
#
_symmetry.space_group_name_H-M   'P 1'
#
loop_
_entity.id
_entity.type
_entity.pdbx_description
1 polymer ?
#
loop_
_entity_poly.entity_id
_entity_poly.type
_entity_poly.pdbx_seq_one_letter_code
_entity_poly.pdbx_strand_id
1 'polypeptide(L)' 'RFWWPYIIDDIKWYARTCHECQVRQTRKLHIPPIVPIPGGLFRRAHIDTMKMPKAGGFKYLV' A
#
# COMPACT_ATOMS: atom_id res chain seq x y z
N ARG A 1 -35.70 7.06 17.72
CA ARG A 1 -34.31 7.58 17.68
C ARG A 1 -33.75 7.42 19.07
N PHE A 2 -32.57 6.81 19.23
CA PHE A 2 -31.99 6.46 20.53
C PHE A 2 -30.91 7.46 20.94
N TRP A 3 -30.71 7.62 22.24
CA TRP A 3 -29.66 8.46 22.81
C TRP A 3 -29.13 7.82 24.09
N TRP A 4 -27.80 7.83 24.25
CA TRP A 4 -27.12 7.46 25.47
C TRP A 4 -25.77 8.17 25.57
N PRO A 5 -25.18 8.28 26.77
CA PRO A 5 -23.85 8.87 26.95
C PRO A 5 -22.80 8.14 26.10
N TYR A 6 -21.86 8.87 25.50
CA TYR A 6 -20.74 8.32 24.71
C TYR A 6 -21.11 7.55 23.43
N ILE A 7 -22.35 7.66 22.93
CA ILE A 7 -22.79 7.01 21.67
C ILE A 7 -21.83 7.19 20.49
N ILE A 8 -21.19 8.37 20.39
CA ILE A 8 -20.22 8.65 19.32
C ILE A 8 -18.95 7.80 19.47
N ASP A 9 -18.50 7.58 20.69
CA ASP A 9 -17.29 6.80 20.96
C ASP A 9 -17.55 5.30 20.75
N ASP A 10 -18.73 4.81 21.13
CA ASP A 10 -19.16 3.44 20.84
C ASP A 10 -19.24 3.18 19.33
N ILE A 11 -19.80 4.13 18.57
CA ILE A 11 -19.86 4.04 17.09
C ILE A 11 -18.44 4.00 16.50
N LYS A 12 -17.54 4.87 16.98
CA LYS A 12 -16.13 4.86 16.52
C LYS A 12 -15.45 3.54 16.87
N TRP A 13 -15.68 3.00 18.06
CA TRP A 13 -15.13 1.72 18.50
C TRP A 13 -15.62 0.59 17.59
N TYR A 14 -16.92 0.52 17.33
CA TYR A 14 -17.52 -0.48 16.44
C TYR A 14 -16.96 -0.40 15.01
N ALA A 15 -16.87 0.81 14.45
CA ALA A 15 -16.31 1.02 13.11
C ALA A 15 -14.83 0.59 13.01
N ARG A 16 -14.07 0.72 14.10
CA ARG A 16 -12.66 0.27 14.18
C ARG A 16 -12.52 -1.24 14.34
N THR A 17 -13.43 -1.91 15.05
CA THR A 17 -13.36 -3.35 15.33
C THR A 17 -14.08 -4.21 14.30
N CYS A 18 -14.99 -3.64 13.51
CA CYS A 18 -15.72 -4.37 12.48
C CYS A 18 -14.81 -4.77 11.31
N HIS A 19 -14.59 -6.08 11.14
CA HIS A 19 -13.73 -6.62 10.08
C HIS A 19 -14.20 -6.24 8.68
N GLU A 20 -15.50 -6.38 8.36
CA GLU A 20 -16.02 -6.04 7.04
C GLU A 20 -15.84 -4.55 6.70
N CYS A 21 -16.05 -3.67 7.68
CA CYS A 21 -15.81 -2.23 7.51
C CYS A 21 -14.33 -1.94 7.24
N GLN A 22 -13.42 -2.59 7.96
CA GLN A 22 -11.98 -2.44 7.76
C GLN A 22 -11.53 -2.95 6.38
N VAL A 23 -12.08 -4.08 5.90
CA VAL A 23 -11.76 -4.64 4.57
C VAL A 23 -12.29 -3.74 3.45
N ARG A 24 -13.49 -3.17 3.60
CA ARG A 24 -14.10 -2.27 2.62
C ARG A 24 -13.56 -0.83 2.69
N GLN A 25 -12.80 -0.48 3.72
CA GLN A 25 -12.23 0.85 3.88
C GLN A 25 -11.19 1.13 2.77
N THR A 26 -11.49 2.09 1.91
CA THR A 26 -10.62 2.50 0.80
C THR A 26 -9.43 3.34 1.26
N ARG A 27 -9.59 4.05 2.38
CA ARG A 27 -8.55 4.89 2.97
C ARG A 27 -7.60 4.04 3.81
N LYS A 28 -6.52 3.57 3.18
CA LYS A 28 -5.40 2.94 3.88
C LYS A 28 -4.50 4.01 4.51
N LEU A 29 -3.79 3.65 5.57
CA LEU A 29 -2.69 4.46 6.09
C LEU A 29 -1.68 4.68 4.95
N HIS A 30 -1.56 5.92 4.48
CA HIS A 30 -0.51 6.31 3.56
C HIS A 30 0.81 6.28 4.33
N ILE A 31 1.55 5.19 4.18
CA ILE A 31 2.96 5.18 4.56
C ILE A 31 3.66 6.13 3.59
N PRO A 32 4.30 7.21 4.08
CA PRO A 32 4.98 8.14 3.19
C PRO A 32 6.07 7.36 2.43
N PRO A 33 6.21 7.55 1.12
CA PRO A 33 7.31 6.93 0.38
C PRO A 33 8.62 7.46 0.94
N ILE A 34 9.44 6.58 1.49
CA ILE A 34 10.81 6.91 1.90
C ILE A 34 11.67 6.81 0.66
N VAL A 35 12.15 7.94 0.14
CA VAL A 35 13.14 7.94 -0.93
C VAL A 35 14.49 7.54 -0.32
N PRO A 36 15.08 6.39 -0.72
CA PRO A 36 16.39 6.02 -0.21
C PRO A 36 17.43 7.00 -0.74
N ILE A 37 18.36 7.43 0.13
CA ILE A 37 19.50 8.25 -0.29
C ILE A 37 20.34 7.39 -1.26
N PRO A 38 20.61 7.86 -2.49
CA PRO A 38 21.47 7.12 -3.40
C PRO A 38 22.86 7.03 -2.78
N GLY A 39 23.39 5.81 -2.69
CA GLY A 39 24.79 5.61 -2.35
C GLY A 39 25.70 6.21 -3.43
N GLY A 40 26.99 6.35 -3.15
CA GLY A 40 27.98 6.68 -4.18
C GLY A 40 27.96 5.71 -5.36
N LEU A 41 28.69 6.03 -6.43
CA LEU A 41 28.80 5.18 -7.63
C LEU A 41 29.06 3.71 -7.24
N PHE A 42 28.34 2.80 -7.89
CA PHE A 42 28.42 1.34 -7.68
C PHE A 42 28.08 0.83 -6.27
N ARG A 43 27.45 1.64 -5.42
CA ARG A 43 27.08 1.23 -4.06
C ARG A 43 25.77 0.43 -3.98
N ARG A 44 24.88 0.56 -4.97
CA ARG A 44 23.62 -0.18 -5.04
C ARG A 44 23.18 -0.32 -6.50
N ALA A 45 22.76 -1.53 -6.89
CA ALA A 45 22.14 -1.80 -8.18
C ALA A 45 20.70 -2.28 -7.95
N HIS A 46 19.77 -1.73 -8.70
CA HIS A 46 18.39 -2.22 -8.80
C HIS A 46 18.26 -2.83 -10.19
N ILE A 47 18.04 -4.14 -10.26
CA ILE A 47 17.90 -4.89 -11.50
C ILE A 47 16.47 -5.44 -11.49
N ASP A 48 15.73 -5.20 -12.57
CA ASP A 48 14.37 -5.71 -12.73
C ASP A 48 14.19 -6.29 -14.13
N THR A 49 13.28 -7.24 -14.26
CA THR A 49 13.00 -7.91 -15.53
C THR A 49 11.66 -7.53 -16.07
N MET A 50 11.65 -6.91 -17.25
CA MET A 50 10.41 -6.59 -17.95
C MET A 50 10.15 -7.59 -19.09
N LYS A 51 8.90 -8.02 -19.20
CA LYS A 51 8.44 -8.92 -20.27
C LYS A 51 7.96 -8.08 -21.46
N MET A 52 8.62 -8.24 -22.59
CA MET A 52 8.32 -7.57 -23.86
C MET A 52 7.75 -8.54 -24.91
N PRO A 53 7.10 -8.04 -25.97
CA PRO A 53 6.87 -8.79 -27.19
C PRO A 53 8.19 -9.37 -27.75
N LYS A 54 8.11 -10.52 -28.42
CA LYS A 54 9.31 -11.18 -28.92
C LYS A 54 9.96 -10.36 -30.03
N ALA A 55 11.26 -10.07 -29.87
CA ALA A 55 12.10 -9.48 -30.90
C ALA A 55 13.41 -10.27 -30.97
N GLY A 56 13.80 -10.72 -32.17
CA GLY A 56 15.03 -11.52 -32.35
C GLY A 56 15.08 -12.81 -31.53
N GLY A 57 13.93 -13.36 -31.11
CA GLY A 57 13.84 -14.56 -30.25
C GLY A 57 13.82 -14.27 -28.74
N PHE A 58 14.09 -13.04 -28.31
CA PHE A 58 14.13 -12.65 -26.90
C PHE A 58 12.80 -12.03 -26.45
N LYS A 59 12.45 -12.23 -25.17
CA LYS A 59 11.17 -11.80 -24.58
C LYS A 59 11.34 -11.02 -23.27
N TYR A 60 12.50 -11.09 -22.64
CA TYR A 60 12.75 -10.49 -21.34
C TYR A 60 13.92 -9.52 -21.47
N LEU A 61 13.74 -8.32 -20.94
CA LEU A 61 14.80 -7.32 -20.75
C LEU A 61 15.14 -7.32 -19.27
N VAL A 62 16.43 -7.38 -18.95
CA VAL A 62 17.01 -7.40 -17.60
C VAL A 62 17.81 -6.12 -17.42
#